data_AF-A0A0X3RW29-F1
#
_entry.id   AF-A0A0X3RW29-F1
#
_cell.length_a   1.000
_cell.length_b   1.000
_cell.length_c   1.000
_cell.angle_alpha   90.00
_cell.angle_beta   90.00
_cell.angle_gamma   90.00
#
_symmetry.space_group_name_H-M   'P 1'
#
loop_
_entity.id
_entity.type
_entity.pdbx_description
1 polymer ?
#
loop_
_entity_poly.entity_id
_entity_poly.type
_entity_poly.pdbx_seq_one_letter_code
_entity_poly.pdbx_strand_id
1 'polypeptide(L)' 'MKQINVRVDDEVHAGIEARAAAAGMTVQAYAKQVLADEANDVRHRFLTAGAHFVDEFAESFAEEFASPSTGRGPADAA' A
#
# COMPACT_ATOMS: atom_id res chain seq x y z
N MET A 1 -14.83 -8.70 23.97
CA MET A 1 -14.55 -8.71 22.53
C MET A 1 -15.78 -8.24 21.78
N LYS A 2 -15.62 -7.46 20.71
CA LYS A 2 -16.74 -7.05 19.83
C LYS A 2 -16.67 -7.85 18.53
N GLN A 3 -17.82 -8.16 17.96
CA GLN A 3 -17.94 -8.82 16.66
C GLN A 3 -18.54 -7.83 15.65
N ILE A 4 -18.00 -7.84 14.44
CA ILE A 4 -18.50 -7.06 13.31
C ILE A 4 -18.86 -8.07 12.22
N ASN A 5 -20.08 -7.99 11.69
CA ASN A 5 -20.49 -8.79 10.54
C ASN A 5 -20.50 -7.87 9.32
N VAL A 6 -19.61 -8.14 8.36
CA VAL A 6 -19.50 -7.36 7.12
C VAL A 6 -19.94 -8.25 5.98
N ARG A 7 -20.95 -7.83 5.23
CA ARG A 7 -21.29 -8.46 3.96
C ARG A 7 -20.36 -7.92 2.89
N VAL A 8 -19.75 -8.82 2.15
CA VAL A 8 -18.87 -8.51 1.02
C VAL A 8 -19.38 -9.27 -0.20
N ASP A 9 -19.13 -8.73 -1.39
CA ASP A 9 -19.33 -9.46 -2.63
C ASP A 9 -18.22 -10.50 -2.85
N ASP A 10 -18.41 -11.32 -3.88
CA ASP A 10 -17.52 -12.44 -4.21
C ASP A 10 -16.13 -11.95 -4.64
N GLU A 11 -16.02 -10.79 -5.30
CA GLU A 11 -14.75 -10.23 -5.76
C GLU A 11 -13.88 -9.80 -4.58
N VAL A 12 -14.48 -9.09 -3.62
CA VAL A 12 -13.81 -8.69 -2.38
C VAL A 12 -13.40 -9.92 -1.58
N HIS A 13 -14.28 -10.92 -1.46
CA HIS A 13 -13.94 -12.15 -0.75
C HIS A 13 -12.76 -12.88 -1.41
N ALA A 14 -12.77 -13.05 -2.73
CA ALA A 14 -11.69 -13.69 -3.48
C ALA A 14 -10.36 -12.92 -3.32
N GLY A 15 -10.40 -11.59 -3.34
CA GLY A 15 -9.23 -10.75 -3.13
C GLY A 15 -8.63 -10.87 -1.72
N ILE A 16 -9.46 -11.07 -0.69
CA ILE A 16 -8.99 -11.35 0.68
C ILE A 16 -8.41 -12.75 0.77
N GLU A 17 -9.06 -13.74 0.16
CA GLU A 17 -8.61 -15.14 0.15
C GLU A 17 -7.23 -15.29 -0.50
N ALA A 18 -7.02 -14.70 -1.67
CA ALA A 18 -5.72 -14.73 -2.36
C ALA A 18 -4.60 -14.12 -1.50
N ARG A 19 -4.88 -12.98 -0.85
CA ARG A 19 -3.89 -12.32 0.03
C ARG A 19 -3.62 -13.10 1.30
N ALA A 20 -4.66 -13.69 1.90
CA ALA A 20 -4.52 -14.55 3.08
C ALA A 20 -3.66 -15.77 2.76
N ALA A 21 -3.92 -16.44 1.62
CA ALA A 21 -3.12 -17.56 1.14
C ALA A 21 -1.65 -17.17 0.91
N ALA A 22 -1.39 -16.04 0.27
CA ALA A 22 -0.04 -15.52 0.06
C ALA A 22 0.70 -15.22 1.38
N ALA A 23 -0.04 -14.82 2.42
CA ALA A 23 0.50 -14.59 3.76
C ALA A 23 0.58 -15.87 4.63
N GLY A 24 0.12 -17.02 4.13
CA GLY A 24 0.05 -18.27 4.91
C GLY A 24 -0.97 -18.22 6.06
N MET A 25 -2.03 -17.41 5.91
CA MET A 25 -3.04 -17.15 6.94
C MET A 25 -4.42 -17.64 6.49
N THR A 26 -5.31 -17.89 7.45
CA THR A 26 -6.73 -18.05 7.13
C THR A 26 -7.34 -16.69 6.77
N VAL A 27 -8.42 -16.69 5.98
CA VAL A 27 -9.17 -15.49 5.60
C VAL A 27 -9.53 -14.65 6.83
N GLN A 28 -10.00 -15.28 7.91
CA GLN A 28 -10.41 -14.59 9.12
C GLN A 28 -9.23 -14.02 9.91
N ALA A 29 -8.08 -14.70 9.92
CA ALA A 29 -6.87 -14.19 10.57
C ALA A 29 -6.31 -12.99 9.81
N TYR A 30 -6.27 -13.09 8.48
CA TYR A 30 -5.83 -12.00 7.61
C TYR A 30 -6.74 -10.77 7.72
N ALA A 31 -8.07 -10.97 7.68
CA ALA A 31 -9.03 -9.87 7.87
C ALA A 31 -8.86 -9.15 9.22
N LYS A 32 -8.60 -9.90 10.31
CA LYS A 32 -8.30 -9.28 11.62
C LYS A 32 -7.01 -8.46 11.60
N GLN A 33 -5.98 -8.95 10.92
CA GLN A 33 -4.72 -8.23 10.78
C GLN A 33 -4.92 -6.92 10.02
N VAL A 34 -5.64 -6.95 8.90
CA VAL A 34 -5.96 -5.75 8.12
C VAL A 34 -6.73 -4.73 8.97
N LEU A 35 -7.74 -5.17 9.73
CA LEU A 35 -8.47 -4.27 10.63
C LEU A 35 -7.59 -3.71 11.77
N ALA A 36 -6.64 -4.50 12.28
CA ALA A 36 -5.70 -4.03 13.29
C ALA A 36 -4.71 -3.01 12.73
N ASP A 37 -4.21 -3.24 11.51
CA ASP A 37 -3.31 -2.33 10.81
C ASP A 37 -4.02 -1.01 10.47
N GLU A 38 -5.28 -1.07 10.04
CA GLU A 38 -6.11 0.11 9.75
C GLU A 38 -6.44 0.91 11.03
N ALA A 39 -6.70 0.21 12.13
CA ALA A 39 -6.89 0.86 13.43
C ALA A 39 -5.59 1.49 13.99
N ASN A 40 -4.43 1.16 13.41
CA ASN A 40 -3.14 1.67 13.82
C ASN A 40 -2.75 2.93 13.01
N ASP A 41 -3.10 4.09 13.57
CA ASP A 41 -2.81 5.44 13.04
C ASP A 41 -1.31 5.67 12.70
N VAL A 42 -0.39 4.90 13.32
CA VAL A 42 1.04 4.96 12.99
C VAL A 42 1.31 4.58 11.54
N ARG A 43 0.58 3.62 10.96
CA ARG A 43 0.75 3.23 9.55
C ARG A 43 0.33 4.37 8.61
N HIS A 44 -0.82 4.99 8.89
CA HIS A 44 -1.32 6.12 8.10
C HIS A 44 -0.33 7.31 8.16
N ARG A 45 0.14 7.66 9.36
CA ARG A 45 1.14 8.73 9.56
C ARG A 45 2.46 8.41 8.87
N PHE A 46 2.93 7.16 8.93
CA PHE A 46 4.18 6.75 8.28
C PHE A 46 4.08 6.84 6.75
N LEU A 47 3.01 6.33 6.14
CA LEU A 47 2.81 6.41 4.69
C LEU A 47 2.67 7.87 4.22
N THR A 48 1.97 8.70 4.99
CA THR A 48 1.86 10.13 4.72
C THR A 48 3.23 10.82 4.79
N ALA A 49 4.03 10.53 5.81
CA ALA A 49 5.38 11.05 5.93
C ALA A 49 6.31 10.56 4.82
N GLY A 50 6.15 9.32 4.37
CA GLY A 50 6.90 8.76 3.24
C GLY A 50 6.61 9.47 1.93
N ALA A 51 5.35 9.77 1.64
CA ALA A 51 4.97 10.57 0.47
C ALA A 51 5.60 11.96 0.52
N HIS A 52 5.48 12.64 1.66
CA HIS A 52 6.10 13.96 1.86
C HIS A 52 7.64 13.91 1.74
N PHE A 53 8.28 12.84 2.22
CA PHE A 53 9.73 12.68 2.07
C PHE A 53 10.12 12.52 0.59
N VAL A 54 9.39 11.71 -0.18
CA VAL A 54 9.66 11.57 -1.62
C VAL A 54 9.49 12.91 -2.32
N ASP A 55 8.42 13.65 -2.05
CA ASP A 55 8.17 14.94 -2.69
C ASP A 55 9.28 15.96 -2.39
N GLU A 56 9.74 16.05 -1.13
CA GLU A 56 10.76 17.03 -0.74
C GLU A 56 12.18 16.66 -1.20
N PHE A 57 12.50 15.36 -1.32
CA PHE A 57 13.88 14.91 -1.57
C PHE A 57 14.10 14.30 -2.96
N ALA A 58 13.06 14.12 -3.78
CA ALA A 58 13.18 13.52 -5.10
C ALA A 58 14.13 14.29 -6.03
N GLU A 59 14.10 15.62 -6.00
CA GLU A 59 14.97 16.45 -6.84
C GLU A 59 16.45 16.29 -6.44
N SER A 60 16.78 16.43 -5.15
CA SER A 60 18.15 16.24 -4.67
C SER A 60 18.66 14.81 -4.88
N PHE A 61 17.78 13.80 -4.75
CA PHE A 61 18.13 12.42 -5.05
C PHE A 61 18.42 12.23 -6.55
N ALA A 62 17.64 12.86 -7.43
CA ALA A 62 17.89 12.81 -8.86
C ALA A 62 19.20 13.52 -9.23
N GLU A 63 19.53 14.64 -8.59
CA GLU A 63 20.81 15.34 -8.81
C GLU A 63 22.03 14.50 -8.46
N GLU A 64 21.98 13.77 -7.34
CA GLU A 64 23.11 12.97 -6.85
C GLU A 64 23.20 11.58 -7.53
N PHE A 65 22.07 10.97 -7.84
CA PHE A 65 22.01 9.56 -8.24
C PHE A 65 21.44 9.29 -9.64
N ALA A 66 20.84 10.27 -10.32
CA ALA A 66 20.40 10.04 -11.70
C ALA A 66 21.61 9.96 -12.65
N SER A 67 21.74 8.83 -13.36
CA SER A 67 22.75 8.70 -14.41
C SER A 67 22.47 9.69 -15.56
N PRO A 68 23.49 10.34 -16.14
CA PRO A 68 23.31 11.41 -17.13
C PRO A 68 22.75 10.99 -18.50
N SER A 69 22.12 9.81 -18.64
CA SER A 69 21.43 9.45 -19.88
C SER A 69 20.26 8.50 -19.66
N THR A 70 19.08 9.04 -19.36
CA THR A 70 17.87 8.66 -20.11
C THR A 70 16.86 9.79 -19.95
N GLY A 71 16.76 10.63 -20.98
CA GLY A 71 15.69 11.61 -21.07
C GLY A 71 14.35 10.90 -20.89
N ARG A 72 13.64 11.25 -19.82
CA ARG A 72 12.20 11.04 -19.73
C ARG A 72 11.59 11.91 -20.84
N GLY A 73 11.42 11.33 -22.03
CA GLY A 73 10.55 11.91 -23.05
C GLY A 73 9.12 12.04 -22.51
N PRO A 74 8.30 12.93 -23.09
CA PRO A 74 6.97 13.21 -22.57
C PRO A 74 6.16 11.91 -22.56
N ALA A 75 5.51 11.64 -21.43
CA ALA A 75 4.50 10.60 -21.36
C ALA A 75 3.28 11.07 -22.17
N ASP A 76 3.33 10.89 -23.49
CA ASP A 76 2.18 11.04 -24.36
C ASP A 76 1.41 9.71 -24.45
N ALA A 77 0.18 9.79 -23.96
CA ALA A 77 -1.03 9.06 -24.33
C ALA A 77 -0.90 7.70 -25.06
N ALA A 78 -1.32 6.64 -24.35
CA ALA A 78 -2.07 5.50 -24.90
C ALA A 78 -2.95 4.88 -23.82
#